data_AF-D2EFD9-F1
#
_entry.id   AF-D2EFD9-F1
#
_cell.length_a   1.000
_cell.length_b   1.000
_cell.length_c   1.000
_cell.angle_alpha   90.00
_cell.angle_beta   90.00
_cell.angle_gamma   90.00
#
_symmetry.space_group_name_H-M   'P 1'
#
loop_
_entity.id
_entity.type
_entity.pdbx_description
1 polymer ?
#
loop_
_entity_poly.entity_id
_entity_poly.type
_entity_poly.pdbx_seq_one_letter_code
_entity_poly.pdbx_strand_id
1 'polypeptide(L)'
;MAESNGKMYKLEEIIGKPLITSSDKKTRIYGLNVKGREIEISAYLESESRKGYFHKVEVEYLSASMYIINGICTCESFQYYGMPCKHMLTARNVYLKNQNKINKD
;
A
#
# COMPACT_ATOMS: atom_id res chain seq x y z
N MET A 1 17.72 -32.00 -12.22
CA MET A 1 17.35 -30.59 -12.37
C MET A 1 15.98 -30.43 -11.74
N ALA A 2 15.87 -29.75 -10.60
CA ALA A 2 14.60 -29.62 -9.89
C ALA A 2 13.79 -28.47 -10.50
N GLU A 3 12.74 -28.81 -11.24
CA GLU A 3 11.75 -27.85 -11.71
C GLU A 3 10.89 -27.42 -10.52
N SER A 4 11.13 -26.21 -10.02
CA SER A 4 10.28 -25.59 -9.01
C SER A 4 8.93 -25.25 -9.64
N ASN A 5 7.93 -26.11 -9.43
CA ASN A 5 6.51 -25.84 -9.66
C ASN A 5 6.04 -24.71 -8.71
N GLY A 6 6.35 -23.46 -9.07
CA GLY A 6 5.85 -22.29 -8.38
C GLY A 6 4.36 -22.14 -8.64
N LYS A 7 3.52 -22.61 -7.71
CA LYS A 7 2.10 -22.25 -7.70
C LYS A 7 2.00 -20.72 -7.57
N MET A 8 1.47 -20.06 -8.59
CA MET A 8 1.06 -18.66 -8.49
C MET A 8 -0.20 -18.59 -7.63
N TYR A 9 -0.02 -18.22 -6.36
CA TYR A 9 -1.13 -17.87 -5.49
C TYR A 9 -1.62 -16.47 -5.84
N LYS A 10 -2.94 -16.26 -5.85
CA LYS A 10 -3.47 -14.89 -5.94
C LYS A 10 -3.13 -14.16 -4.65
N LEU A 11 -2.78 -12.88 -4.76
CA LEU A 11 -2.42 -12.05 -3.60
C LEU A 11 -3.52 -12.07 -2.51
N GLU A 12 -4.78 -12.26 -2.91
CA GLU A 12 -5.94 -12.38 -2.00
C GLU A 12 -6.01 -13.72 -1.23
N GLU A 13 -5.28 -14.75 -1.67
CA GLU A 13 -5.23 -16.07 -1.01
C GLU A 13 -4.15 -16.14 0.06
N ILE A 14 -3.10 -15.33 -0.07
CA ILE A 14 -1.99 -15.23 0.91
C ILE A 14 -2.32 -14.18 1.98
N ILE A 15 -3.04 -13.13 1.60
CA ILE A 15 -3.25 -11.93 2.40
C ILE A 15 -4.75 -11.77 2.54
N GLY A 16 -5.25 -11.72 3.78
CA GLY A 16 -6.69 -11.61 4.08
C GLY A 16 -7.38 -10.45 3.37
N LYS A 17 -8.72 -10.39 3.43
CA LYS A 17 -9.50 -9.39 2.69
C LYS A 17 -9.03 -7.95 3.00
N PRO A 18 -8.73 -7.11 1.99
CA PRO A 18 -8.27 -5.74 2.22
C PRO A 18 -9.36 -4.88 2.86
N LEU A 19 -8.95 -3.95 3.72
CA LEU A 19 -9.79 -2.91 4.35
C LEU A 19 -10.38 -1.96 3.31
N ILE A 20 -9.56 -1.54 2.34
CA ILE A 20 -9.99 -0.73 1.19
C ILE A 20 -9.44 -1.36 -0.08
N THR A 21 -10.28 -1.45 -1.10
CA THR A 21 -9.84 -1.62 -2.48
C THR A 21 -10.28 -0.40 -3.28
N SER A 22 -9.37 0.22 -4.02
CA SER A 22 -9.71 1.32 -4.92
C SER A 22 -10.63 0.84 -6.04
N SER A 23 -11.42 1.74 -6.64
CA SER A 23 -12.40 1.38 -7.67
C SER A 23 -11.77 0.69 -8.90
N ASP A 24 -10.54 1.09 -9.25
CA ASP A 24 -9.75 0.49 -10.33
C ASP A 24 -9.00 -0.79 -9.91
N LYS A 25 -9.14 -1.21 -8.65
CA LYS A 25 -8.49 -2.38 -8.03
C LYS A 25 -6.97 -2.33 -8.01
N LYS A 26 -6.37 -1.19 -8.32
CA LYS A 26 -4.92 -0.98 -8.37
C LYS A 26 -4.30 -0.72 -7.01
N THR A 27 -5.08 -0.25 -6.04
CA THR A 27 -4.64 -0.01 -4.67
C THR A 27 -5.47 -0.83 -3.71
N ARG A 28 -4.79 -1.53 -2.80
CA ARG A 28 -5.39 -2.40 -1.80
C ARG A 28 -4.74 -2.09 -0.46
N ILE A 29 -5.50 -1.57 0.49
CA ILE A 29 -5.03 -1.27 1.85
C ILE A 29 -5.43 -2.45 2.74
N TYR A 30 -4.46 -3.03 3.43
CA TYR A 30 -4.63 -4.23 4.26
C TYR A 30 -4.47 -3.95 5.75
N GLY A 31 -3.70 -2.92 6.11
CA GLY A 31 -3.45 -2.56 7.50
C GLY A 31 -3.55 -1.07 7.70
N LEU A 32 -4.11 -0.70 8.84
CA LEU A 32 -4.15 0.66 9.34
C LEU A 32 -3.79 0.61 10.82
N ASN A 33 -2.82 1.42 11.23
CA ASN A 33 -2.47 1.60 12.63
C ASN A 33 -2.46 3.09 12.96
N VAL A 34 -3.12 3.47 14.04
CA VAL A 34 -3.26 4.87 14.46
C VAL A 34 -2.59 5.02 15.81
N LYS A 35 -1.50 5.79 15.86
CA LYS A 35 -0.69 6.04 17.06
C LYS A 35 -0.72 7.53 17.39
N GLY A 36 -1.72 7.93 18.17
CA GLY A 36 -1.92 9.34 18.51
C GLY A 36 -2.19 10.20 17.27
N ARG A 37 -1.19 10.95 16.80
CA ARG A 37 -1.30 11.81 15.59
C ARG A 37 -0.77 11.15 14.32
N GLU A 38 -0.07 10.04 14.46
CA GLU A 38 0.55 9.29 13.36
C GLU A 38 -0.41 8.23 12.84
N ILE A 39 -0.46 8.11 11.52
CA ILE A 39 -1.23 7.09 10.82
C ILE A 39 -0.28 6.30 9.94
N GLU A 40 -0.28 4.99 10.15
CA GLU A 40 0.52 4.02 9.40
C GLU A 40 -0.41 3.19 8.52
N ILE A 41 -0.12 3.14 7.22
CA ILE A 41 -0.90 2.43 6.20
C ILE A 41 -0.04 1.34 5.59
N SER A 42 -0.52 0.11 5.61
CA SER A 42 0.05 -1.02 4.86
C SER A 42 -0.80 -1.33 3.64
N ALA A 43 -0.20 -1.29 2.45
CA ALA A 43 -0.90 -1.41 1.18
C ALA A 43 -0.11 -2.17 0.10
N TYR A 44 -0.84 -2.62 -0.92
CA TYR A 44 -0.29 -3.09 -2.18
C TYR A 44 -0.79 -2.23 -3.32
N LEU A 45 0.13 -1.76 -4.16
CA LEU A 45 -0.16 -0.90 -5.29
C LEU A 45 0.38 -1.48 -6.60
N GLU A 46 -0.47 -1.55 -7.62
CA GLU A 46 -0.07 -2.05 -8.93
C GLU A 46 1.03 -1.17 -9.53
N SER A 47 2.05 -1.81 -10.10
CA SER A 47 3.14 -1.13 -10.79
C SER A 47 2.64 -0.41 -12.04
N GLU A 48 3.04 0.85 -12.20
CA GLU A 48 2.77 1.61 -13.42
C GLU A 48 3.44 0.98 -14.65
N SER A 49 4.59 0.31 -14.46
CA SER A 49 5.38 -0.28 -15.54
C SER A 49 5.05 -1.74 -15.86
N ARG A 50 4.36 -2.45 -14.95
CA ARG A 50 4.10 -3.89 -15.06
C ARG A 50 2.71 -4.23 -14.55
N LYS A 51 1.77 -4.44 -15.47
CA LYS A 51 0.40 -4.83 -15.16
C LYS A 51 0.37 -6.15 -14.38
N GLY A 52 -0.45 -6.23 -13.34
CA GLY A 52 -0.58 -7.40 -12.47
C GLY A 52 0.54 -7.56 -11.44
N TYR A 53 1.61 -6.77 -11.50
CA TYR A 53 2.65 -6.74 -10.47
C TYR A 53 2.30 -5.69 -9.41
N PHE A 54 2.39 -6.03 -8.14
CA PHE A 54 2.07 -5.13 -7.03
C PHE A 54 3.29 -4.87 -6.16
N HIS A 55 3.53 -3.60 -5.85
CA HIS A 55 4.52 -3.18 -4.87
C HIS A 55 3.91 -3.21 -3.48
N LYS A 56 4.68 -3.74 -2.51
CA LYS A 56 4.34 -3.58 -1.09
C LYS A 56 4.72 -2.16 -0.67
N VAL A 57 3.80 -1.49 0.00
CA VAL A 57 3.93 -0.10 0.44
C VAL A 57 3.53 -0.01 1.90
N GLU A 58 4.41 0.57 2.69
CA GLU A 58 4.14 1.00 4.06
C GLU A 58 4.37 2.51 4.08
N VAL A 59 3.40 3.28 4.57
CA VAL A 59 3.54 4.74 4.64
C VAL A 59 3.03 5.23 5.98
N GLU A 60 3.84 6.07 6.61
CA GLU A 60 3.54 6.71 7.87
C GLU A 60 3.42 8.21 7.65
N TYR A 61 2.34 8.82 8.13
CA TYR A 61 2.12 10.25 7.96
C TYR A 61 1.45 10.89 9.16
N LEU A 62 1.70 12.19 9.36
CA LEU A 62 1.02 12.99 10.38
C LEU A 62 -0.37 13.37 9.89
N SER A 63 -1.40 13.01 10.64
CA SER A 63 -2.79 13.34 10.31
C SER A 63 -3.04 14.85 10.16
N ALA A 64 -2.43 15.67 11.04
CA ALA A 64 -2.64 17.13 11.07
C ALA A 64 -2.00 17.88 9.90
N SER A 65 -0.78 17.49 9.49
CA SER A 65 -0.03 18.18 8.44
C SER A 65 -0.07 17.45 7.09
N MET A 66 -0.59 16.22 7.06
CA MET A 66 -0.60 15.31 5.91
C MET A 66 0.79 15.00 5.33
N TYR A 67 1.85 15.32 6.07
CA TYR A 67 3.23 15.03 5.68
C TYR A 67 3.55 13.57 5.93
N ILE A 68 4.14 12.93 4.91
CA ILE A 68 4.75 11.61 5.06
C ILE A 68 6.01 11.79 5.91
N ILE A 69 6.05 11.09 7.03
CA ILE A 69 7.18 11.09 7.97
C ILE A 69 8.17 10.01 7.56
N ASN A 70 7.63 8.84 7.19
CA ASN A 70 8.39 7.67 6.84
C ASN A 70 7.62 6.80 5.86
N GLY A 71 8.31 5.87 5.21
CA GLY A 71 7.67 4.87 4.39
C GLY A 71 8.66 3.93 3.75
N ILE A 72 8.16 2.78 3.31
CA ILE A 72 8.90 1.77 2.57
C ILE A 72 8.09 1.42 1.32
N CYS A 73 8.75 1.28 0.19
CA CYS A 73 8.13 0.76 -1.01
C CYS A 73 9.08 -0.18 -1.75
N THR A 74 8.56 -1.29 -2.26
CA THR A 74 9.36 -2.25 -3.06
C THR A 74 9.56 -1.82 -4.51
N CYS A 75 9.17 -0.60 -4.89
CA CYS A 75 9.42 -0.09 -6.23
C CYS A 75 10.88 0.33 -6.40
N GLU A 76 11.41 0.15 -7.61
CA GLU A 76 12.79 0.50 -7.95
C GLU A 76 13.12 1.95 -7.58
N SER A 77 12.23 2.91 -7.87
CA SER A 77 12.48 4.32 -7.55
C SER A 77 12.75 4.56 -6.07
N PHE A 78 12.04 3.87 -5.17
CA PHE A 78 12.29 3.99 -3.74
C PHE A 78 13.58 3.27 -3.34
N GLN A 79 13.79 2.05 -3.83
CA GLN A 79 14.97 1.25 -3.50
C GLN A 79 16.28 1.91 -3.95
N TYR A 80 16.29 2.57 -5.11
CA TYR A 80 17.49 3.20 -5.65
C TYR A 80 17.73 4.62 -5.14
N TYR A 81 16.67 5.42 -4.96
CA TYR A 81 16.83 6.85 -4.67
C TYR A 81 16.45 7.25 -3.24
N GLY A 82 15.85 6.37 -2.44
CA GLY A 82 15.43 6.65 -1.06
C GLY A 82 14.35 7.75 -0.95
N MET A 83 13.76 8.19 -2.06
CA MET A 83 12.77 9.26 -2.09
C MET A 83 11.35 8.69 -1.99
N PRO A 84 10.42 9.38 -1.30
CA PRO A 84 9.01 9.00 -1.28
C PRO A 84 8.47 8.81 -2.70
N CYS A 85 8.11 7.57 -3.04
CA CYS A 85 7.62 7.25 -4.37
C CYS A 85 6.14 7.60 -4.52
N LYS A 86 5.67 7.71 -5.77
CA LYS A 86 4.25 7.95 -6.07
C LYS A 86 3.31 6.94 -5.40
N HIS A 87 3.75 5.69 -5.22
CA HIS A 87 2.92 4.68 -4.56
C HIS A 87 2.58 5.04 -3.11
N MET A 88 3.49 5.66 -2.36
CA MET A 88 3.23 6.12 -0.98
C MET A 88 2.18 7.23 -0.95
N LEU A 89 2.32 8.19 -1.87
CA LEU A 89 1.34 9.28 -2.04
C LEU A 89 -0.04 8.73 -2.41
N THR A 90 -0.09 7.78 -3.33
CA THR A 90 -1.34 7.12 -3.75
C THR A 90 -1.98 6.35 -2.60
N ALA A 91 -1.21 5.57 -1.84
CA ALA A 91 -1.72 4.83 -0.68
C ALA A 91 -2.38 5.77 0.34
N ARG A 92 -1.68 6.86 0.73
CA ARG A 92 -2.21 7.89 1.61
C ARG A 92 -3.49 8.53 1.05
N ASN A 93 -3.49 8.92 -0.22
CA ASN A 93 -4.62 9.60 -0.83
C ASN A 93 -5.85 8.67 -0.95
N VAL A 94 -5.66 7.39 -1.24
CA VAL A 94 -6.74 6.40 -1.26
C VAL A 94 -7.32 6.20 0.13
N TYR A 95 -6.48 6.15 1.17
CA TYR A 95 -6.96 6.13 2.55
C TYR A 95 -7.78 7.37 2.88
N LEU A 96 -7.24 8.59 2.68
CA LEU A 96 -7.93 9.84 3.01
C LEU A 96 -9.30 9.96 2.32
N LYS A 97 -9.41 9.54 1.05
CA LYS A 97 -10.68 9.51 0.31
C LYS A 97 -11.71 8.56 0.90
N ASN A 98 -11.29 7.54 1.64
CA ASN A 98 -12.15 6.51 2.21
C ASN A 98 -12.15 6.49 3.75
N GLN A 99 -11.45 7.43 4.41
CA GLN A 99 -11.29 7.44 5.87
C GLN A 99 -12.63 7.45 6.62
N ASN A 100 -13.63 8.16 6.08
CA ASN A 100 -14.96 8.25 6.67
C ASN A 100 -15.75 6.93 6.62
N LYS A 101 -15.34 5.99 5.77
CA LYS A 101 -15.93 4.65 5.69
C LYS A 101 -15.29 3.70 6.71
N ILE A 102 -13.99 3.86 6.96
CA ILE A 102 -13.26 3.03 7.92
C ILE A 102 -13.65 3.41 9.35
N ASN A 103 -13.73 4.71 9.66
CA ASN A 103 -13.97 5.18 11.04
C ASN A 103 -15.45 5.06 11.50
N LYS A 104 -16.32 4.47 10.68
CA LYS A 104 -17.76 4.31 10.97
C LYS A 104 -18.15 2.88 11.36
N ASP A 105 -17.22 1.94 11.26
CA ASP A 105 -17.30 0.60 11.86
C ASP A 105 -16.52 0.61 13.19
#